data_AF-E8UYL0-F1
#
_entry.id   AF-E8UYL0-F1
#
_cell.length_a   1.000
_cell.length_b   1.000
_cell.length_c   1.000
_cell.angle_alpha   90.00
_cell.angle_beta   90.00
_cell.angle_gamma   90.00
#
_symmetry.space_group_name_H-M   'P 1'
#
loop_
_entity.id
_entity.type
_entity.pdbx_description
1 polymer ?
#
loop_
_entity_poly.entity_id
_entity_poly.type
_entity_poly.pdbx_seq_one_letter_code
_entity_poly.pdbx_strand_id
1 'polypeptide(L)'
;MPENTDLPGLGQRLRQAREDAGLSQAQAAKLLGLHRPAISEIETEGRKVSAGELKNFASLYHVSTAWLLGEPVQSNEQLKMAARNLESLKAKDLETVMRVIDSFRRE
;
A
#
# COMPACT_ATOMS: atom_id res chain seq x y z
N MET A 1 -12.12 -2.37 29.91
CA MET A 1 -10.97 -1.56 29.46
C MET A 1 -11.08 -1.48 27.95
N PRO A 2 -11.01 -0.31 27.29
CA PRO A 2 -11.03 -0.29 25.84
C PRO A 2 -9.79 -1.04 25.35
N GLU A 3 -10.03 -1.98 24.44
CA GLU A 3 -9.00 -2.78 23.78
C GLU A 3 -7.99 -1.81 23.14
N ASN A 4 -6.70 -2.01 23.40
CA ASN A 4 -5.68 -1.14 22.82
C ASN A 4 -5.72 -1.31 21.30
N THR A 5 -6.36 -0.37 20.61
CA THR A 5 -6.68 -0.42 19.17
C THR A 5 -5.50 0.03 18.31
N ASP A 6 -4.30 0.03 18.87
CA ASP A 6 -3.08 0.36 18.15
C ASP A 6 -2.79 -0.78 17.18
N LEU A 7 -2.64 -0.42 15.90
CA LEU A 7 -2.30 -1.33 14.81
C LEU A 7 -0.79 -1.22 14.55
N PRO A 8 0.05 -1.95 15.30
CA PRO A 8 1.49 -1.84 15.16
C PRO A 8 1.95 -2.15 13.73
N GLY A 9 2.81 -1.29 13.21
CA GLY A 9 3.38 -1.40 11.86
C GLY A 9 2.52 -0.79 10.75
N LEU A 10 1.35 -0.20 11.05
CA LEU A 10 0.56 0.53 10.06
C LEU A 10 1.37 1.70 9.49
N GLY A 11 2.07 2.47 10.34
CA GLY A 11 2.87 3.62 9.91
C GLY A 11 3.99 3.20 8.95
N GLN A 12 4.66 2.10 9.27
CA GLN A 12 5.70 1.51 8.41
C GLN A 12 5.15 1.03 7.07
N ARG A 13 3.99 0.36 7.04
CA ARG A 13 3.36 -0.10 5.79
C ARG A 13 2.87 1.07 4.95
N LEU A 14 2.30 2.11 5.56
CA LEU A 14 1.93 3.35 4.86
C LEU A 14 3.14 4.03 4.22
N ARG A 15 4.26 4.10 4.95
CA ARG A 15 5.53 4.62 4.43
C ARG A 15 6.03 3.80 3.24
N GLN A 16 6.07 2.48 3.38
CA GLN A 16 6.52 1.56 2.33
C GLN A 16 5.68 1.73 1.06
N ALA A 17 4.35 1.67 1.19
CA ALA A 17 3.45 1.83 0.06
C ALA A 17 3.58 3.20 -0.63
N ARG A 18 3.83 4.26 0.15
CA ARG A 18 4.10 5.60 -0.41
C ARG A 18 5.38 5.61 -1.27
N GLU A 19 6.45 5.01 -0.75
CA GLU A 19 7.75 4.95 -1.43
C GLU A 19 7.66 4.08 -2.69
N ASP A 20 6.95 2.95 -2.63
CA ASP A 20 6.70 2.08 -3.79
C ASP A 20 5.84 2.74 -4.86
N ALA A 21 4.93 3.64 -4.46
CA ALA A 21 4.18 4.49 -5.37
C ALA A 21 5.01 5.66 -5.95
N GLY A 22 6.30 5.77 -5.58
CA GLY A 22 7.21 6.81 -6.07
C GLY A 22 6.91 8.21 -5.53
N LEU A 23 6.21 8.32 -4.39
CA LEU A 23 5.75 9.59 -3.84
C LEU A 23 6.62 10.05 -2.66
N SER A 24 6.97 11.33 -2.63
CA SER A 24 7.47 11.99 -1.41
C SER A 24 6.32 12.24 -0.42
N GLN A 25 6.64 12.44 0.86
CA GLN A 25 5.64 12.82 1.88
C GLN A 25 4.88 14.10 1.51
N ALA A 26 5.56 15.07 0.89
CA ALA A 26 4.93 16.33 0.46
C ALA A 26 3.93 16.13 -0.69
N GLN A 27 4.26 15.25 -1.65
CA GLN A 27 3.35 14.89 -2.74
C GLN A 27 2.13 14.14 -2.21
N ALA A 28 2.35 13.13 -1.34
CA ALA A 28 1.26 12.38 -0.73
C ALA A 28 0.32 13.30 0.08
N ALA A 29 0.87 14.19 0.90
CA ALA A 29 0.10 15.18 1.65
C ALA A 29 -0.80 16.03 0.73
N LYS A 30 -0.22 16.57 -0.36
CA LYS A 30 -0.96 17.36 -1.34
C LYS A 30 -2.07 16.57 -2.02
N LEU A 31 -1.80 15.33 -2.43
CA LEU A 31 -2.77 14.47 -3.13
C LEU A 31 -3.91 14.00 -2.21
N LEU A 32 -3.64 13.85 -0.91
CA LEU A 32 -4.63 13.44 0.09
C LEU A 32 -5.37 14.62 0.74
N GLY A 33 -5.00 15.87 0.41
CA GLY A 33 -5.55 17.06 1.06
C GLY A 33 -5.16 17.18 2.54
N LEU A 34 -4.01 16.62 2.93
CA LEU A 34 -3.48 16.64 4.29
C LEU A 34 -2.35 17.67 4.43
N HIS A 35 -2.14 18.15 5.65
CA HIS A 35 -0.94 18.93 5.96
C HIS A 35 0.30 18.04 5.96
N ARG A 36 1.44 18.55 5.47
CA ARG A 36 2.69 17.79 5.35
C ARG A 36 3.15 17.12 6.67
N PRO A 37 3.07 17.77 7.85
CA PRO A 37 3.42 17.11 9.12
C PRO A 37 2.57 15.87 9.41
N ALA A 38 1.30 15.87 9.00
CA ALA A 38 0.38 14.77 9.26
C ALA A 38 0.84 13.45 8.62
N ILE A 39 1.48 13.49 7.44
CA ILE A 39 2.04 12.29 6.81
C ILE A 39 3.16 11.71 7.66
N SER A 40 4.10 12.55 8.11
CA SER A 40 5.22 12.09 8.94
C SER A 40 4.74 11.54 10.27
N GLU A 41 3.79 12.22 10.94
CA GLU A 41 3.23 11.77 12.21
C GLU A 41 2.48 10.45 12.08
N ILE A 42 1.75 10.25 10.97
CA ILE A 42 1.09 8.97 10.66
C ILE A 42 2.13 7.87 10.44
N GLU A 43 3.17 8.13 9.64
CA GLU A 43 4.21 7.14 9.32
C GLU A 43 5.05 6.74 10.54
N THR A 44 5.21 7.63 11.52
CA THR A 44 5.86 7.33 12.80
C THR A 44 4.87 6.90 13.88
N GLU A 45 3.61 6.64 13.53
CA GLU A 45 2.52 6.23 14.44
C GLU A 45 2.25 7.21 15.60
N GLY A 46 2.69 8.47 15.47
CA GLY A 46 2.39 9.56 16.38
C GLY A 46 0.97 10.12 16.21
N ARG A 47 0.31 9.80 15.09
CA ARG A 47 -1.08 10.17 14.79
C ARG A 47 -1.86 8.96 14.27
N LYS A 48 -3.05 8.73 14.84
CA LYS A 48 -3.98 7.69 14.36
C LYS A 48 -4.58 8.05 13.00
N VAL A 49 -4.86 7.03 12.20
CA VAL A 49 -5.48 7.14 10.87
C VAL A 49 -6.94 6.74 10.96
N SER A 50 -7.85 7.59 10.47
CA SER A 50 -9.26 7.22 10.38
C SER A 50 -9.51 6.19 9.26
N ALA A 51 -10.62 5.46 9.32
CA ALA A 51 -10.97 4.49 8.27
C ALA A 51 -11.11 5.14 6.88
N GLY A 52 -11.60 6.39 6.82
CA GLY A 52 -11.70 7.16 5.58
C GLY A 52 -10.33 7.52 5.01
N GLU A 53 -9.41 8.02 5.85
CA GLU A 53 -8.03 8.28 5.44
C GLU A 53 -7.33 6.98 5.00
N LEU A 54 -7.51 5.88 5.71
CA LEU A 54 -6.90 4.58 5.36
C LEU A 54 -7.31 4.13 3.96
N LYS A 55 -8.59 4.30 3.60
CA LYS A 55 -9.08 4.01 2.24
C LYS A 55 -8.44 4.92 1.19
N ASN A 56 -8.29 6.20 1.50
CA ASN A 56 -7.64 7.16 0.60
C ASN A 56 -6.15 6.82 0.40
N PHE A 57 -5.44 6.45 1.47
CA PHE A 57 -4.07 5.96 1.39
C PHE A 57 -3.95 4.71 0.52
N ALA A 58 -4.80 3.71 0.76
CA ALA A 58 -4.82 2.47 -0.02
C ALA A 58 -5.01 2.75 -1.52
N SER A 59 -5.98 3.62 -1.85
CA SER A 59 -6.25 4.01 -3.23
C SER A 59 -5.08 4.77 -3.87
N LEU A 60 -4.49 5.73 -3.15
CA LEU A 60 -3.40 6.55 -3.67
C LEU A 60 -2.13 5.72 -3.89
N TYR A 61 -1.86 4.76 -3.01
CA TYR A 61 -0.65 3.94 -3.07
C TYR A 61 -0.85 2.63 -3.84
N HIS A 62 -2.03 2.42 -4.42
CA HIS A 62 -2.36 1.22 -5.19
C HIS A 62 -2.19 -0.11 -4.43
N VAL A 63 -2.49 -0.10 -3.13
CA VAL A 63 -2.49 -1.27 -2.23
C VAL A 63 -3.89 -1.50 -1.64
N SER A 64 -4.13 -2.69 -1.08
CA SER A 64 -5.39 -2.94 -0.37
C SER A 64 -5.33 -2.41 1.07
N THR A 65 -6.48 -2.07 1.64
CA THR A 65 -6.58 -1.74 3.07
C THR A 65 -6.15 -2.93 3.93
N ALA A 66 -6.50 -4.16 3.54
CA ALA A 66 -6.06 -5.38 4.20
C ALA A 66 -4.52 -5.47 4.29
N TRP A 67 -3.81 -5.13 3.20
CA TRP A 67 -2.35 -5.07 3.21
C TRP A 67 -1.82 -4.01 4.17
N LEU A 68 -2.39 -2.79 4.17
CA LEU A 68 -2.01 -1.73 5.11
C LEU A 68 -2.28 -2.11 6.58
N LEU A 69 -3.33 -2.89 6.83
CA LEU A 69 -3.66 -3.42 8.16
C LEU A 69 -2.78 -4.61 8.57
N GLY A 70 -1.94 -5.12 7.67
CA GLY A 70 -1.12 -6.31 7.93
C GLY A 70 -1.93 -7.59 7.99
N GLU A 71 -3.15 -7.58 7.43
CA GLU A 71 -3.97 -8.77 7.37
C GLU A 71 -3.32 -9.82 6.47
N PRO A 72 -3.38 -11.11 6.84
CA PRO A 72 -2.85 -12.17 6.00
C PRO A 72 -3.63 -12.15 4.68
N VAL A 73 -2.92 -11.89 3.58
CA VAL A 73 -3.49 -12.06 2.25
C VAL A 73 -3.83 -13.53 2.10
N GLN A 74 -5.13 -13.84 1.97
CA GLN A 74 -5.58 -15.18 1.61
C GLN A 74 -5.09 -15.48 0.19
N SER A 75 -3.87 -15.98 0.12
CA SER A 75 -3.25 -16.41 -1.13
C SER A 75 -3.75 -17.81 -1.44
N ASN A 76 -4.51 -17.95 -2.52
CA ASN A 76 -4.76 -19.26 -3.08
C ASN A 76 -3.44 -19.82 -3.67
N GLU A 77 -3.36 -21.14 -3.85
CA GLU A 77 -2.15 -21.79 -4.36
C GLU A 77 -1.73 -21.25 -5.74
N GLN A 78 -2.70 -20.83 -6.56
CA GLN A 78 -2.46 -20.27 -7.88
C GLN A 78 -1.70 -18.93 -7.82
N LEU A 79 -2.00 -18.07 -6.84
CA LEU A 79 -1.29 -16.80 -6.62
C LEU A 79 0.16 -17.04 -6.15
N LYS A 80 0.38 -18.02 -5.27
CA LYS A 80 1.73 -18.39 -4.81
C LYS A 80 2.58 -18.94 -5.95
N MET A 81 2.00 -19.80 -6.79
CA MET A 81 2.67 -20.32 -7.98
C MET A 81 3.00 -19.20 -8.97
N ALA A 82 2.06 -18.28 -9.20
CA ALA A 82 2.29 -17.13 -10.05
C ALA A 82 3.45 -16.27 -9.52
N ALA A 83 3.48 -15.94 -8.23
CA ALA A 83 4.56 -15.15 -7.63
C ALA A 83 5.95 -15.78 -7.85
N ARG A 84 6.09 -17.09 -7.61
CA ARG A 84 7.35 -17.82 -7.85
C ARG A 84 7.78 -17.79 -9.32
N ASN A 85 6.82 -17.93 -10.24
CA ASN A 85 7.12 -17.87 -11.68
C ASN A 85 7.58 -16.45 -12.08
N LEU A 86 6.93 -15.42 -11.53
CA LEU A 86 7.28 -14.01 -11.78
C LEU A 86 8.69 -13.66 -11.27
N GLU A 87 9.10 -14.19 -10.11
CA GLU A 87 10.46 -13.98 -9.57
C GLU A 87 11.57 -14.45 -10.51
N SER A 88 11.30 -15.45 -11.35
CA SER A 88 12.27 -16.01 -12.30
C SER A 88 12.32 -15.28 -13.64
N LEU A 89 11.44 -14.30 -13.88
CA LEU A 89 11.35 -13.60 -15.17
C LEU A 89 12.49 -12.60 -15.37
N LYS A 90 12.87 -12.44 -16.65
CA LYS A 90 13.74 -11.34 -17.06
C LYS A 90 12.95 -10.03 -17.01
N ALA A 91 13.65 -8.92 -16.81
CA ALA A 91 13.04 -7.59 -16.71
C ALA A 91 12.06 -7.26 -17.87
N LYS A 92 12.42 -7.64 -19.11
CA LYS A 92 11.57 -7.42 -20.30
C LYS A 92 10.27 -8.21 -20.26
N ASP A 93 10.30 -9.45 -19.76
CA ASP A 93 9.13 -10.31 -19.67
C ASP A 93 8.21 -9.82 -18.54
N LEU A 94 8.81 -9.38 -17.42
CA LEU A 94 8.09 -8.75 -16.32
C LEU A 94 7.36 -7.48 -16.75
N GLU A 95 8.00 -6.63 -17.57
CA GLU A 95 7.35 -5.43 -18.13
C GLU A 95 6.10 -5.79 -18.96
N THR A 96 6.17 -6.89 -19.72
CA THR A 96 5.04 -7.36 -20.53
C THR A 96 3.89 -7.82 -19.63
N VAL A 97 4.17 -8.56 -18.56
CA VAL A 97 3.17 -8.96 -17.57
C VAL A 97 2.52 -7.74 -16.92
N MET A 98 3.32 -6.77 -16.50
CA MET A 98 2.81 -5.55 -15.87
C MET A 98 1.85 -4.79 -16.78
N ARG A 99 2.17 -4.69 -18.08
CA ARG A 99 1.30 -4.04 -19.08
C ARG A 99 -0.07 -4.74 -19.21
N VAL A 100 -0.09 -6.07 -19.13
CA VAL A 100 -1.34 -6.86 -19.17
C VAL A 100 -2.15 -6.67 -17.88
N ILE A 101 -1.50 -6.65 -16.72
CA ILE A 101 -2.19 -6.37 -15.45
C ILE A 101 -2.82 -4.97 -15.48
N ASP A 102 -2.08 -3.97 -15.97
CA ASP A 102 -2.57 -2.60 -16.07
C ASP A 102 -3.71 -2.43 -17.08
N SER A 103 -3.79 -3.28 -18.12
CA SER A 103 -4.94 -3.25 -19.04
C SER A 103 -6.24 -3.67 -18.37
N PHE A 104 -6.19 -4.60 -17.40
CA PHE A 104 -7.38 -5.03 -16.66
C PHE A 104 -7.83 -4.04 -15.58
N ARG A 105 -6.99 -3.09 -15.18
CA ARG A 105 -7.31 -2.06 -14.17
C ARG A 105 -7.99 -0.82 -14.76
N ARG A 106 -8.07 -0.71 -16.08
CA ARG A 106 -8.65 0.45 -16.80
C ARG A 106 -10.07 0.21 -17.30
N GLU A 107 -10.61 -0.98 -17.07
CA GLU A 107 -12.02 -1.36 -17.27
C GLU A 107 -12.78 -1.28 -15.95
#